data_AF-A0A123TY48-F1
#
_entry.id   AF-A0A123TY48-F1
#
_cell.length_a   1.000
_cell.length_b   1.000
_cell.length_c   1.000
_cell.angle_alpha   90.00
_cell.angle_beta   90.00
_cell.angle_gamma   90.00
#
_symmetry.space_group_name_H-M   'P 1'
#
loop_
_entity.id
_entity.type
_entity.pdbx_description
1 polymer ?
#
loop_
_entity_poly.entity_id
_entity_poly.type
_entity_poly.pdbx_seq_one_letter_code
_entity_poly.pdbx_strand_id
1 'polypeptide(L)'
;MLIFPMWKGIPEGLLGKIILFDMDETKKARGGVEIKPDEHYVNVAYSNDNHAPIFLGVVVNEYKGTLRVASTNTRLDSFLSEFVSKKNKLITEIDSLETELERKVDLKERAINDLDIEIDELNNQLKELQQRYKKRKKLVDAELRKNFYNWIDSNWFLRILYSLYENLS
;
A
#
# COMPACT_ATOMS: atom_id res chain seq x y z
N MET A 1 50.81 -13.12 32.24
CA MET A 1 50.88 -14.53 31.80
C MET A 1 49.45 -15.06 31.77
N LEU A 2 48.81 -15.11 30.61
CA LEU A 2 47.43 -15.56 30.47
C LEU A 2 47.43 -17.09 30.38
N ILE A 3 47.14 -17.72 31.52
CA ILE A 3 46.89 -19.15 31.62
C ILE A 3 45.48 -19.39 31.06
N PHE A 4 45.34 -20.24 30.04
CA PHE A 4 44.05 -20.68 29.52
C PHE A 4 43.72 -22.05 30.12
N PRO A 5 42.83 -22.15 31.12
CA PRO A 5 42.23 -23.42 31.52
C PRO A 5 41.08 -23.71 30.51
N MET A 6 41.25 -24.59 29.52
CA MET A 6 41.25 -26.07 29.54
C MET A 6 39.83 -26.70 29.44
N TRP A 7 39.70 -27.71 28.56
CA TRP A 7 39.06 -29.02 28.83
C TRP A 7 37.63 -29.39 28.39
N LYS A 8 36.88 -28.59 27.64
CA LYS A 8 35.64 -29.10 27.01
C LYS A 8 35.59 -28.69 25.55
N GLY A 9 35.57 -29.68 24.66
CA GLY A 9 35.41 -29.47 23.22
C GLY A 9 34.09 -28.78 22.87
N ILE A 10 33.80 -28.69 21.56
CA ILE A 10 32.63 -27.98 20.98
C ILE A 10 31.42 -28.04 21.92
N PRO A 11 30.80 -26.91 22.29
CA PRO A 11 29.51 -26.91 22.98
C PRO A 11 28.55 -27.84 22.22
N GLU A 12 27.98 -28.85 22.88
CA GLU A 12 27.15 -29.89 22.20
C GLU A 12 26.06 -29.30 21.29
N GLY A 13 25.59 -28.08 21.58
CA GLY A 13 24.63 -27.35 20.76
C GLY A 13 25.14 -26.86 19.39
N LEU A 14 26.45 -26.83 19.14
CA LEU A 14 27.07 -26.38 17.88
C LEU A 14 27.50 -27.53 16.97
N LEU A 15 27.79 -28.71 17.51
CA LEU A 15 28.18 -29.87 16.69
C LEU A 15 27.03 -30.24 15.73
N GLY A 16 27.33 -30.39 14.45
CA GLY A 16 26.35 -30.70 13.42
C GLY A 16 25.44 -29.53 13.02
N LYS A 17 25.62 -28.33 13.59
CA LYS A 17 24.90 -27.12 13.15
C LYS A 17 25.50 -26.59 11.86
N ILE A 18 24.61 -26.03 11.04
CA ILE A 18 24.96 -25.28 9.84
C ILE A 18 25.35 -23.87 10.29
N ILE A 19 26.49 -23.39 9.80
CA ILE A 19 26.95 -22.03 10.03
C ILE A 19 27.27 -21.33 8.71
N LEU A 20 27.07 -20.01 8.71
CA LEU A 20 27.51 -19.10 7.67
C LEU A 20 28.77 -18.41 8.16
N PHE A 21 29.79 -18.30 7.31
CA PHE A 21 31.05 -17.65 7.65
C PHE A 21 31.67 -17.01 6.42
N ASP A 22 32.43 -15.93 6.61
CA ASP A 22 33.20 -15.29 5.54
C ASP A 22 34.71 -15.60 5.66
N MET A 23 35.50 -15.18 4.66
CA MET A 23 36.95 -15.42 4.66
C MET A 23 37.67 -14.71 5.81
N ASP A 24 37.14 -13.64 6.38
CA ASP A 24 37.81 -12.90 7.45
C ASP A 24 37.60 -13.58 8.81
N GLU A 25 36.46 -14.25 9.01
CA GLU A 25 36.24 -15.16 10.13
C GLU A 25 37.21 -16.35 10.13
N THR A 26 37.66 -16.81 8.96
CA THR A 26 38.67 -17.89 8.87
C THR A 26 40.09 -17.46 9.25
N LYS A 27 40.41 -16.16 9.21
CA LYS A 27 41.75 -15.63 9.51
C LYS A 27 41.97 -15.32 11.00
N LYS A 28 40.93 -15.40 11.84
CA LYS A 28 41.01 -15.11 13.28
C LYS A 28 41.67 -16.28 14.00
N ALA A 29 42.93 -16.13 14.39
CA ALA A 29 43.78 -17.20 14.93
C ALA A 29 43.34 -17.77 16.30
N ARG A 30 42.26 -17.27 16.91
CA ARG A 30 41.60 -17.83 18.10
C ARG A 30 40.11 -17.47 18.03
N GLY A 31 39.23 -18.46 17.90
CA GLY A 31 37.77 -18.28 17.81
C GLY A 31 37.20 -18.14 16.39
N GLY A 32 37.99 -18.42 15.34
CA GLY A 32 37.54 -18.38 13.94
C GLY A 32 36.90 -19.68 13.44
N VAL A 33 36.75 -19.78 12.11
CA VAL A 33 36.29 -20.99 11.41
C VAL A 33 37.42 -21.59 10.58
N GLU A 34 37.69 -22.89 10.74
CA GLU A 34 38.69 -23.63 9.96
C GLU A 34 37.99 -24.42 8.84
N ILE A 35 38.38 -24.12 7.61
CA ILE A 35 37.93 -24.80 6.40
C ILE A 35 38.99 -25.78 5.89
N LYS A 36 38.58 -26.82 5.15
CA LYS A 36 39.52 -27.66 4.41
C LYS A 36 39.80 -27.01 3.04
N PRO A 37 41.07 -26.73 2.69
CA PRO A 37 41.41 -26.10 1.41
C PRO A 37 40.94 -26.88 0.18
N ASP A 38 40.88 -28.21 0.32
CA ASP A 38 40.54 -29.13 -0.78
C ASP A 38 39.03 -29.39 -0.91
N GLU A 39 38.19 -28.85 -0.01
CA GLU A 39 36.73 -28.98 -0.09
C GLU A 39 36.11 -27.78 -0.83
N HIS A 40 35.15 -28.06 -1.69
CA HIS A 40 34.37 -27.02 -2.34
C HIS A 40 33.26 -26.53 -1.40
N TYR A 41 33.35 -25.28 -0.94
CA TYR A 41 32.33 -24.62 -0.15
C TYR A 41 31.39 -23.83 -1.07
N VAL A 42 30.09 -23.93 -0.81
CA VAL A 42 29.08 -23.20 -1.58
C VAL A 42 29.08 -21.74 -1.15
N ASN A 43 29.25 -20.83 -2.10
CA ASN A 43 29.02 -19.40 -1.91
C ASN A 43 27.51 -19.14 -1.96
N VAL A 44 26.95 -18.64 -0.86
CA VAL A 44 25.50 -18.45 -0.70
C VAL A 44 25.07 -16.98 -0.71
N ALA A 45 26.00 -16.06 -0.48
CA ALA A 45 25.72 -14.62 -0.47
C ALA A 45 27.02 -13.81 -0.52
N TYR A 46 26.89 -12.50 -0.70
CA TYR A 46 27.98 -11.55 -0.49
C TYR A 46 27.56 -10.61 0.64
N SER A 47 28.48 -10.35 1.57
CA SER A 47 28.23 -9.36 2.61
C SER A 47 28.28 -7.96 2.01
N ASN A 48 27.29 -7.12 2.33
CA ASN A 48 27.24 -5.73 1.84
C ASN A 48 28.39 -4.87 2.37
N ASP A 49 28.90 -5.17 3.56
CA ASP A 49 29.88 -4.33 4.25
C ASP A 49 31.31 -4.57 3.73
N ASN A 50 31.69 -5.82 3.46
CA ASN A 50 33.05 -6.19 3.02
C ASN A 50 33.10 -6.77 1.59
N HIS A 51 31.96 -6.91 0.89
CA HIS A 51 31.85 -7.55 -0.42
C HIS A 51 32.51 -8.94 -0.48
N ALA A 52 32.69 -9.59 0.68
CA ALA A 52 33.30 -10.90 0.75
C ALA A 52 32.24 -11.98 0.52
N PRO A 53 32.60 -13.08 -0.18
CA PRO A 53 31.75 -14.26 -0.26
C PRO A 53 31.45 -14.83 1.14
N ILE A 54 30.18 -15.13 1.38
CA ILE A 54 29.71 -15.85 2.56
C ILE A 54 29.57 -17.32 2.16
N PHE A 55 30.25 -18.18 2.91
CA PHE A 55 30.28 -19.63 2.70
C PHE A 55 29.42 -20.34 3.73
N LEU A 56 28.97 -21.54 3.36
CA LEU A 56 28.18 -22.42 4.21
C LEU A 56 28.97 -23.67 4.59
N GLY A 57 28.92 -24.05 5.87
CA GLY A 57 29.54 -25.27 6.36
C GLY A 57 28.82 -25.88 7.55
N VAL A 58 29.04 -27.17 7.81
CA VAL A 58 28.58 -27.84 9.04
C VAL A 58 29.75 -27.94 10.01
N VAL A 59 29.53 -27.57 11.27
CA VAL A 59 30.52 -27.75 12.33
C VAL A 59 30.72 -29.23 12.60
N VAL A 60 31.94 -29.72 12.35
CA VAL A 60 32.30 -31.14 12.49
C VAL A 60 33.24 -31.42 13.66
N ASN A 61 34.09 -30.46 14.02
CA ASN A 61 34.98 -30.57 15.17
C ASN A 61 35.45 -29.19 15.65
N GLU A 62 36.17 -29.14 16.76
CA GLU A 62 36.99 -28.00 17.18
C GLU A 62 38.46 -28.38 17.08
N TYR A 63 39.29 -27.46 16.59
CA TYR A 63 40.74 -27.62 16.58
C TYR A 63 41.41 -26.32 17.01
N LYS A 64 42.25 -26.41 18.05
CA LYS A 64 43.04 -25.28 18.59
C LYS A 64 42.23 -24.00 18.89
N GLY A 65 40.97 -24.14 19.33
CA GLY A 65 40.09 -23.01 19.64
C GLY A 65 39.37 -22.41 18.42
N THR A 66 39.30 -23.15 17.30
CA THR A 66 38.66 -22.76 16.04
C THR A 66 37.64 -23.83 15.66
N LEU A 67 36.47 -23.43 15.12
CA LEU A 67 35.44 -24.38 14.67
C LEU A 67 35.81 -24.95 13.30
N ARG A 68 36.02 -26.26 13.22
CA ARG A 68 36.25 -26.97 11.95
C ARG A 68 34.92 -27.23 11.27
N VAL A 69 34.81 -26.83 10.00
CA VAL A 69 33.61 -27.04 9.19
C VAL A 69 33.86 -27.91 7.96
N ALA A 70 32.84 -28.67 7.56
CA ALA A 70 32.83 -29.46 6.32
C ALA A 70 31.75 -28.95 5.35
N SER A 71 31.94 -29.19 4.05
CA SER A 71 31.00 -28.83 3.00
C SER A 71 29.64 -29.54 3.15
N THR A 72 28.58 -28.84 2.77
CA THR A 72 27.19 -29.31 2.79
C THR A 72 26.79 -29.85 1.40
N ASN A 73 27.20 -31.07 1.04
CA ASN A 73 26.84 -31.64 -0.28
C ASN A 73 25.31 -31.78 -0.48
N THR A 74 24.81 -31.44 -1.69
CA THR A 74 23.49 -31.74 -2.34
C THR A 74 22.16 -31.46 -1.63
N ARG A 75 22.13 -31.38 -0.29
CA ARG A 75 20.89 -31.21 0.49
C ARG A 75 20.33 -29.78 0.43
N LEU A 76 21.17 -28.83 0.03
CA LEU A 76 20.84 -27.40 -0.01
C LEU A 76 20.03 -27.01 -1.25
N ASP A 77 20.36 -27.55 -2.42
CA ASP A 77 19.59 -27.28 -3.65
C ASP A 77 18.14 -27.73 -3.48
N SER A 78 17.95 -28.89 -2.85
CA SER A 78 16.61 -29.38 -2.49
C SER A 78 15.91 -28.44 -1.49
N PHE A 79 16.61 -27.93 -0.48
CA PHE A 79 16.03 -27.02 0.51
C PHE A 79 15.66 -25.67 -0.13
N LEU A 80 16.58 -25.05 -0.88
CA LEU A 80 16.38 -23.77 -1.53
C LEU A 80 15.37 -23.83 -2.68
N SER A 81 15.23 -24.98 -3.34
CA SER A 81 14.25 -25.16 -4.42
C SER A 81 12.81 -24.89 -3.97
N GLU A 82 12.47 -25.26 -2.74
CA GLU A 82 11.14 -25.02 -2.17
C GLU A 82 10.91 -23.52 -1.93
N PHE A 83 11.90 -22.82 -1.41
CA PHE A 83 11.83 -21.37 -1.19
C PHE A 83 11.78 -20.60 -2.51
N VAL A 84 12.58 -20.99 -3.50
CA VAL A 84 12.55 -20.40 -4.84
C VAL A 84 11.20 -20.65 -5.51
N SER A 85 10.64 -21.86 -5.38
CA SER A 85 9.30 -22.18 -5.90
C SER A 85 8.22 -21.32 -5.24
N LYS A 86 8.23 -21.17 -3.90
CA LYS A 86 7.31 -20.28 -3.18
C LYS A 86 7.48 -18.83 -3.60
N LYS A 87 8.72 -18.35 -3.74
CA LYS A 87 9.01 -16.99 -4.21
C LYS A 87 8.40 -16.73 -5.58
N ASN A 88 8.60 -17.65 -6.53
CA ASN A 88 8.09 -17.48 -7.88
C ASN A 88 6.56 -17.52 -7.93
N LYS A 89 5.92 -18.39 -7.13
CA LYS A 89 4.45 -18.40 -6.99
C LYS A 89 3.93 -17.06 -6.45
N LEU A 90 4.55 -16.54 -5.40
CA LEU A 90 4.17 -15.25 -4.82
C LEU A 90 4.33 -14.10 -5.81
N ILE A 91 5.41 -14.09 -6.61
CA ILE A 91 5.59 -13.10 -7.67
C ILE A 91 4.43 -13.16 -8.67
N THR A 92 4.06 -14.35 -9.15
CA THR A 92 2.94 -14.52 -10.09
C THR A 92 1.60 -14.10 -9.47
N GLU A 93 1.37 -14.40 -8.19
CA GLU A 93 0.16 -13.96 -7.48
C GLU A 93 0.12 -12.43 -7.33
N ILE A 94 1.26 -11.78 -7.04
CA ILE A 94 1.36 -10.32 -6.98
C ILE A 94 1.02 -9.71 -8.34
N ASP A 95 1.63 -10.18 -9.43
CA ASP A 95 1.36 -9.66 -10.78
C ASP A 95 -0.12 -9.83 -11.17
N SER A 96 -0.73 -10.95 -10.77
CA SER A 96 -2.16 -11.20 -10.99
C SER A 96 -3.05 -10.26 -10.16
N LEU A 97 -2.66 -9.95 -8.93
CA LEU A 97 -3.41 -9.04 -8.07
C LEU A 97 -3.27 -7.58 -8.52
N GLU A 98 -2.08 -7.18 -8.98
CA GLU A 98 -1.83 -5.85 -9.53
C GLU A 98 -2.70 -5.60 -10.76
N THR A 99 -2.76 -6.56 -11.69
CA THR A 99 -3.61 -6.46 -12.89
C THR A 99 -5.10 -6.47 -12.57
N GLU A 100 -5.55 -7.22 -11.55
CA GLU A 100 -6.95 -7.16 -11.10
C GLU A 100 -7.28 -5.80 -10.46
N LEU A 101 -6.35 -5.26 -9.68
CA LEU A 101 -6.51 -3.96 -9.04
C LEU A 101 -6.62 -2.83 -10.08
N GLU A 102 -5.73 -2.82 -11.07
CA GLU A 102 -5.75 -1.84 -12.17
C GLU A 102 -7.10 -1.84 -12.89
N ARG A 103 -7.61 -3.02 -13.25
CA ARG A 103 -8.94 -3.15 -13.88
C ARG A 103 -10.07 -2.63 -13.00
N LYS A 104 -10.02 -2.88 -11.69
CA LYS A 104 -11.04 -2.40 -10.73
C LYS A 104 -10.99 -0.89 -10.58
N VAL A 105 -9.81 -0.29 -10.60
CA VAL A 105 -9.63 1.16 -10.56
C VAL A 105 -10.22 1.79 -11.82
N ASP A 106 -9.87 1.30 -13.01
CA ASP A 106 -10.39 1.79 -14.30
C ASP A 106 -11.92 1.74 -14.39
N LEU A 107 -12.54 0.69 -13.86
CA LEU A 107 -14.00 0.55 -13.84
C LEU A 107 -14.65 1.56 -12.88
N LYS A 108 -14.03 1.78 -11.71
CA LYS A 108 -14.52 2.76 -10.74
C LYS A 108 -14.38 4.18 -11.26
N GLU A 109 -13.27 4.50 -11.90
CA GLU A 109 -13.02 5.84 -12.45
C GLU A 109 -14.01 6.16 -13.58
N ARG A 110 -14.31 5.19 -14.45
CA ARG A 110 -15.39 5.33 -15.44
C ARG A 110 -16.76 5.56 -14.80
N ALA A 111 -17.12 4.77 -13.78
CA ALA A 111 -18.40 4.95 -13.08
C ALA A 111 -18.51 6.31 -12.38
N ILE A 112 -17.41 6.84 -11.84
CA ILE A 112 -17.36 8.19 -11.25
C ILE A 112 -17.59 9.25 -12.33
N ASN A 113 -16.89 9.14 -13.46
CA ASN A 113 -17.06 10.10 -14.57
C ASN A 113 -18.50 10.12 -15.11
N ASP A 114 -19.13 8.95 -15.24
CA ASP A 114 -20.53 8.86 -15.68
C ASP A 114 -21.47 9.55 -14.69
N LEU A 115 -21.24 9.37 -13.38
CA LEU A 115 -22.03 10.03 -12.33
C LEU A 115 -21.81 11.55 -12.31
N ASP A 116 -20.59 12.02 -12.53
CA ASP A 116 -20.29 13.45 -12.61
C ASP A 116 -21.03 14.12 -13.78
N ILE A 117 -21.10 13.44 -14.93
CA ILE A 117 -21.89 13.91 -16.09
C ILE A 117 -23.38 13.99 -15.72
N GLU A 118 -23.93 12.96 -15.08
CA GLU A 118 -25.34 12.95 -14.65
C GLU A 118 -25.65 14.07 -13.65
N ILE A 119 -24.74 14.34 -12.70
CA ILE A 119 -24.86 15.44 -11.75
C ILE A 119 -24.90 16.79 -12.46
N ASP A 120 -24.03 17.00 -13.46
CA ASP A 120 -24.01 18.24 -14.24
C ASP A 120 -25.28 18.44 -15.06
N GLU A 121 -25.82 17.38 -15.67
CA GLU A 121 -27.10 17.43 -16.38
C GLU A 121 -28.25 17.80 -15.43
N LEU A 122 -28.34 17.15 -14.27
CA LEU A 122 -29.36 17.44 -13.26
C LEU A 122 -29.24 18.87 -12.73
N ASN A 123 -28.02 19.37 -12.51
CA ASN A 123 -27.79 20.75 -12.09
C ASN A 123 -28.28 21.76 -13.14
N ASN A 124 -28.07 21.48 -14.43
CA ASN A 124 -28.56 22.32 -15.51
C ASN A 124 -30.09 22.31 -15.58
N GLN A 125 -30.72 21.13 -15.47
CA GLN A 125 -32.17 21.01 -15.41
C GLN A 125 -32.77 21.78 -14.22
N LEU A 126 -32.13 21.70 -13.05
CA LEU A 126 -32.57 22.41 -11.86
C LEU A 126 -32.47 23.93 -12.03
N LYS A 127 -31.39 24.43 -12.63
CA LYS A 127 -31.24 25.86 -12.97
C LYS A 127 -32.35 26.32 -13.93
N GLU A 128 -32.64 25.55 -14.97
CA GLU A 128 -33.73 25.87 -15.89
C GLU A 128 -35.08 25.92 -15.19
N LEU A 129 -35.38 24.92 -14.35
CA LEU A 129 -36.64 24.84 -13.62
C LEU A 129 -36.81 26.04 -12.68
N GLN A 130 -35.75 26.42 -11.96
CA GLN A 130 -35.75 27.60 -11.10
C GLN A 130 -36.01 28.90 -11.89
N GLN A 131 -35.40 29.04 -13.07
CA GLN A 131 -35.67 30.21 -13.92
C GLN A 131 -37.11 30.24 -14.43
N ARG A 132 -37.64 29.10 -14.88
CA ARG A 132 -39.05 28.99 -15.33
C ARG A 132 -40.00 29.33 -14.18
N TYR A 133 -39.74 28.82 -12.97
CA TYR A 133 -40.52 29.12 -11.79
C TYR A 133 -40.49 30.62 -11.45
N LYS A 134 -39.30 31.25 -11.43
CA LYS A 134 -39.16 32.71 -11.21
C LYS A 134 -39.95 33.52 -12.23
N LYS A 135 -39.92 33.14 -13.51
CA LYS A 135 -40.70 33.81 -14.58
C LYS A 135 -42.20 33.66 -14.34
N ARG A 136 -42.69 32.45 -14.08
CA ARG A 136 -44.11 32.20 -13.80
C ARG A 136 -44.60 32.94 -12.57
N LYS A 137 -43.83 32.92 -11.47
CA LYS A 137 -44.16 33.67 -10.25
C LYS A 137 -44.35 35.16 -10.54
N LYS A 138 -43.44 35.79 -11.30
CA LYS A 138 -43.57 37.20 -11.68
C LYS A 138 -44.85 37.48 -12.50
N LEU A 139 -45.22 36.59 -13.41
CA LEU A 139 -46.46 36.73 -14.19
C LEU A 139 -47.69 36.64 -13.30
N VAL A 140 -47.74 35.64 -12.41
CA VAL A 140 -48.85 35.47 -11.46
C VAL A 140 -48.94 36.66 -10.51
N ASP A 141 -47.82 37.14 -9.97
CA ASP A 141 -47.79 38.33 -9.10
C ASP A 141 -48.29 39.58 -9.84
N ALA A 142 -47.91 39.75 -11.12
CA ALA A 142 -48.38 40.87 -11.94
C ALA A 142 -49.88 40.79 -12.24
N GLU A 143 -50.39 39.59 -12.54
CA GLU A 143 -51.81 39.37 -12.79
C GLU A 143 -52.66 39.54 -11.53
N LEU A 144 -52.20 39.03 -10.38
CA LEU A 144 -52.83 39.24 -9.08
C LEU A 144 -52.89 40.72 -8.73
N ARG A 145 -51.79 41.47 -8.90
CA ARG A 145 -51.76 42.93 -8.68
C ARG A 145 -52.75 43.64 -9.59
N LYS A 146 -52.78 43.30 -10.89
CA LYS A 146 -53.72 43.90 -11.85
C LYS A 146 -55.17 43.62 -11.45
N ASN A 147 -55.49 42.37 -11.09
CA ASN A 147 -56.82 41.99 -10.65
C ASN A 147 -57.21 42.68 -9.34
N PHE A 148 -56.27 42.85 -8.40
CA PHE A 148 -56.49 43.59 -7.16
C PHE A 148 -56.82 45.06 -7.43
N TYR A 149 -56.05 45.75 -8.27
CA TYR A 149 -56.34 47.14 -8.63
C TYR A 149 -57.64 47.28 -9.43
N ASN A 150 -57.91 46.38 -10.38
CA ASN A 150 -59.20 46.35 -11.09
C ASN A 150 -60.38 46.17 -10.13
N TRP A 151 -60.22 45.34 -9.09
CA TRP A 151 -61.25 45.14 -8.08
C TRP A 151 -61.45 46.37 -7.19
N ILE A 152 -60.38 47.01 -6.72
CA ILE A 152 -60.46 48.30 -6.01
C ILE A 152 -61.20 49.32 -6.88
N ASP A 153 -60.88 49.38 -8.17
CA ASP A 153 -61.42 50.34 -9.12
C ASP A 153 -62.87 50.08 -9.54
N SER A 154 -63.38 48.87 -9.28
CA SER A 154 -64.76 48.50 -9.60
C SER A 154 -65.80 49.27 -8.75
N ASN A 155 -65.40 49.85 -7.61
CA ASN A 155 -66.30 50.56 -6.71
C ASN A 155 -65.65 51.81 -6.11
N TRP A 156 -66.33 52.95 -6.22
CA TRP A 156 -65.84 54.24 -5.71
C TRP A 156 -65.56 54.23 -4.20
N PHE A 157 -66.31 53.46 -3.41
CA PHE A 157 -66.08 53.31 -1.97
C PHE A 157 -64.78 52.54 -1.67
N LEU A 158 -64.50 51.47 -2.43
CA LEU A 158 -63.25 50.71 -2.29
C LEU A 158 -62.03 51.54 -2.66
N ARG A 159 -62.13 52.39 -3.70
CA ARG A 159 -61.08 53.37 -4.04
C ARG A 159 -60.76 54.33 -2.90
N ILE A 160 -61.78 54.87 -2.23
CA ILE A 160 -61.59 55.77 -1.08
C ILE A 160 -60.92 55.03 0.09
N LEU A 161 -61.41 53.84 0.43
CA LEU A 161 -60.83 53.02 1.50
C LEU A 161 -59.36 52.68 1.21
N TYR A 162 -59.04 52.29 -0.02
CA TYR A 162 -57.67 51.97 -0.41
C TYR A 162 -56.76 53.22 -0.37
N SER A 163 -57.24 54.38 -0.83
CA SER A 163 -56.47 55.64 -0.75
C SER A 163 -56.19 56.06 0.70
N LEU A 164 -57.12 55.83 1.62
CA LEU A 164 -56.88 56.07 3.05
C LEU A 164 -55.84 55.10 3.62
N TYR A 165 -55.91 53.81 3.25
CA TYR A 165 -54.92 52.81 3.64
C TYR A 165 -53.52 53.16 3.13
N GLU A 166 -53.38 53.52 1.85
CA GLU A 166 -52.10 53.88 1.22
C GLU A 166 -51.48 55.16 1.82
N ASN A 167 -52.31 56.11 2.25
CA ASN A 167 -51.84 57.34 2.92
C ASN A 167 -51.45 57.13 4.41
N LEU A 168 -51.85 56.01 5.02
CA LEU A 168 -51.56 55.69 6.43
C LEU A 168 -50.41 54.67 6.60
N SER A 169 -50.03 53.97 5.53
CA SER A 169 -48.95 52.98 5.49
C SER A 169 -47.61 53.58 5.06
#